data_AF-A0A9X1NIP4-F1
#
_entry.id   AF-A0A9X1NIP4-F1
#
_cell.length_a   1.000
_cell.length_b   1.000
_cell.length_c   1.000
_cell.angle_alpha   90.00
_cell.angle_beta   90.00
_cell.angle_gamma   90.00
#
_symmetry.space_group_name_H-M   'P 1'
#
loop_
_entity.id
_entity.type
_entity.pdbx_description
1 polymer ?
#
loop_
_entity_poly.entity_id
_entity_poly.type
_entity_poly.pdbx_seq_one_letter_code
_entity_poly.pdbx_strand_id
1 'polypeptide(L)'
;MVCLVTLLTPESRGTVRLQSADAAQDPIVDMRYLDSENDRRTLLDGLRATLTLGESPVFRAVTGEPTLPSATDDSLLEKAIRALAISINHPAGACRAGVGNDSVVDPGLRVHGMTGL
;
A
#
# COMPACT_ATOMS: atom_id res chain seq x y z
N MET A 1 -14.04 -17.47 -3.83
CA MET A 1 -13.27 -16.95 -2.67
C MET A 1 -12.39 -15.82 -3.16
N VAL A 2 -12.30 -14.71 -2.41
CA VAL A 2 -11.41 -13.60 -2.74
C VAL A 2 -10.27 -13.60 -1.71
N CYS A 3 -9.03 -13.65 -2.18
CA CYS A 3 -7.85 -13.51 -1.33
C CYS A 3 -7.20 -12.16 -1.63
N LEU A 4 -7.04 -11.33 -0.60
CA LEU A 4 -6.44 -10.01 -0.72
C LEU A 4 -4.94 -10.11 -0.44
N VAL A 5 -4.13 -9.78 -1.44
CA VAL A 5 -2.69 -9.63 -1.29
C VAL A 5 -2.40 -8.23 -0.78
N THR A 6 -1.74 -8.13 0.37
CA THR A 6 -1.47 -6.85 1.04
C THR A 6 0.04 -6.61 1.15
N LEU A 7 0.49 -5.43 0.71
CA LEU A 7 1.86 -4.99 0.88
C LEU A 7 2.03 -4.32 2.26
N LEU A 8 2.68 -5.01 3.19
CA LEU A 8 2.76 -4.58 4.60
C LEU A 8 3.87 -3.55 4.87
N THR A 9 4.97 -3.62 4.10
CA THR A 9 6.14 -2.74 4.27
C THR A 9 6.45 -2.05 2.94
N PRO A 10 5.56 -1.17 2.44
CA PRO A 10 5.80 -0.49 1.18
C PRO A 10 7.04 0.40 1.28
N GLU A 11 7.74 0.57 0.17
CA GLU A 11 8.81 1.54 -0.02
C GLU A 11 8.30 2.86 -0.58
N SER A 12 7.24 2.82 -1.39
CA SER A 12 6.59 4.03 -1.92
C SER A 12 6.16 4.94 -0.76
N ARG A 13 6.38 6.25 -0.92
CA ARG A 13 6.01 7.27 0.08
C ARG A 13 5.17 8.36 -0.57
N GLY A 14 4.01 8.62 0.01
CA GLY A 14 3.10 9.67 -0.41
C GLY A 14 3.26 10.98 0.36
N THR A 15 2.37 11.91 0.10
CA THR A 15 2.27 13.20 0.79
C THR A 15 0.82 13.57 1.09
N VAL A 16 0.65 14.37 2.13
CA VAL A 16 -0.58 15.12 2.42
C VAL A 16 -0.21 16.59 2.46
N ARG A 17 -0.89 17.43 1.68
CA ARG A 17 -0.57 18.86 1.54
C ARG A 17 -1.82 19.71 1.60
N LEU A 18 -1.67 20.93 2.09
CA LEU A 18 -2.74 21.93 2.04
C LEU A 18 -3.09 22.22 0.58
N GLN A 19 -4.37 22.22 0.27
CA GLN A 19 -4.86 22.65 -1.05
C GLN A 19 -4.94 24.18 -1.13
N SER A 20 -5.25 24.84 -0.02
CA SER A 20 -5.38 26.30 0.09
C SER A 20 -5.05 26.77 1.50
N ALA A 21 -5.18 28.07 1.76
CA ALA A 21 -5.07 28.64 3.11
C ALA A 21 -6.35 28.46 3.95
N ASP A 22 -7.45 27.98 3.35
CA ASP A 22 -8.70 27.70 4.07
C ASP A 22 -8.61 26.32 4.76
N ALA A 23 -8.65 26.33 6.09
CA ALA A 23 -8.55 25.12 6.90
C ALA A 23 -9.77 24.20 6.79
N ALA A 24 -10.91 24.68 6.28
CA ALA A 24 -12.11 23.87 6.05
C ALA A 24 -12.06 23.08 4.73
N GLN A 25 -11.10 23.38 3.87
CA GLN A 25 -10.96 22.72 2.58
C GLN A 25 -10.19 21.40 2.72
N ASP A 26 -10.65 20.36 2.02
CA ASP A 26 -9.98 19.05 2.02
C ASP A 26 -8.52 19.16 1.55
N PRO A 27 -7.59 18.40 2.16
CA PRO A 27 -6.20 18.38 1.74
C PRO A 27 -6.02 17.61 0.44
N ILE A 28 -4.90 17.87 -0.25
CA ILE A 28 -4.43 17.03 -1.35
C ILE A 28 -3.73 15.81 -0.74
N VAL A 29 -4.25 14.63 -1.03
CA VAL A 29 -3.64 13.34 -0.63
C VAL A 29 -3.12 12.64 -1.88
N ASP A 30 -1.81 12.46 -1.96
CA ASP A 30 -1.16 11.68 -3.02
C ASP A 30 -0.32 10.58 -2.39
N MET A 31 -0.83 9.35 -2.43
CA MET A 31 -0.18 8.19 -1.80
C MET A 31 0.97 7.62 -2.62
N ARG A 32 1.08 7.98 -3.91
CA ARG A 32 2.09 7.44 -4.84
C ARG A 32 2.17 5.91 -4.82
N TYR A 33 1.01 5.24 -4.83
CA TYR A 33 0.97 3.78 -4.84
C TYR A 33 1.74 3.21 -6.04
N LEU A 34 2.48 2.12 -5.81
CA LEU A 34 3.23 1.37 -6.83
C LEU A 34 4.34 2.17 -7.54
N ASP A 35 4.82 3.27 -6.93
CA ASP A 35 5.93 4.08 -7.46
C ASP A 35 7.25 3.29 -7.39
N SER A 36 7.53 2.60 -6.28
CA SER A 36 8.68 1.70 -6.16
C SER A 36 8.53 0.45 -7.04
N GLU A 37 9.62 0.07 -7.71
CA GLU A 37 9.74 -1.21 -8.40
C GLU A 37 9.62 -2.39 -7.44
N ASN A 38 10.20 -2.26 -6.23
CA ASN A 38 10.19 -3.34 -5.25
C ASN A 38 8.77 -3.62 -4.74
N ASP A 39 7.96 -2.57 -4.57
CA ASP A 39 6.54 -2.71 -4.18
C ASP A 39 5.75 -3.49 -5.23
N ARG A 40 5.96 -3.17 -6.51
CA ARG A 40 5.32 -3.85 -7.65
C ARG A 40 5.73 -5.31 -7.72
N ARG A 41 7.03 -5.60 -7.60
CA ARG A 41 7.56 -6.96 -7.58
C ARG A 41 7.04 -7.78 -6.39
N THR A 42 7.02 -7.19 -5.19
CA THR A 42 6.54 -7.87 -3.98
C THR A 42 5.06 -8.23 -4.10
N LEU A 43 4.24 -7.34 -4.65
CA LEU A 43 2.83 -7.64 -4.92
C LEU A 43 2.65 -8.72 -5.99
N LEU A 44 3.46 -8.70 -7.05
CA LEU A 44 3.45 -9.75 -8.08
C LEU A 44 3.77 -11.12 -7.48
N ASP A 45 4.80 -11.21 -6.64
CA ASP A 45 5.19 -12.45 -5.96
C ASP A 45 4.08 -12.95 -5.01
N GLY A 46 3.44 -12.05 -4.26
CA GLY A 46 2.29 -12.38 -3.42
C GLY A 46 1.07 -12.86 -4.21
N LEU A 47 0.80 -12.26 -5.37
CA LEU A 47 -0.28 -12.67 -6.26
C LEU A 47 -0.01 -14.06 -6.86
N ARG A 48 1.21 -14.33 -7.34
CA ARG A 48 1.62 -15.65 -7.82
C ARG A 48 1.42 -16.72 -6.73
N ALA A 49 1.93 -16.47 -5.53
CA ALA A 49 1.77 -17.40 -4.41
C ALA A 49 0.30 -17.70 -4.12
N THR A 50 -0.56 -16.68 -4.17
CA THR A 50 -2.00 -16.80 -3.94
C THR A 50 -2.68 -17.64 -5.02
N LEU A 51 -2.33 -17.42 -6.29
CA LEU A 51 -2.86 -18.19 -7.43
C LEU A 51 -2.40 -19.65 -7.34
N THR A 52 -1.12 -19.91 -7.08
CA THR A 52 -0.57 -21.26 -6.88
C THR A 52 -1.26 -21.99 -5.73
N LEU A 53 -1.52 -21.32 -4.61
CA LEU A 53 -2.27 -21.91 -3.49
C LEU A 53 -3.70 -22.25 -3.91
N GLY A 54 -4.36 -21.37 -4.65
CA GLY A 54 -5.72 -21.57 -5.17
C GLY A 54 -5.86 -22.80 -6.09
N GLU A 55 -4.78 -23.25 -6.74
CA GLU A 55 -4.78 -24.45 -7.57
C GLU A 55 -4.73 -25.76 -6.78
N SER A 56 -4.37 -25.72 -5.50
CA SER A 56 -4.31 -26.93 -4.69
C SER A 56 -5.69 -27.60 -4.57
N PRO A 57 -5.76 -28.94 -4.42
CA PRO A 57 -7.05 -29.65 -4.41
C PRO A 57 -8.01 -29.18 -3.31
N VAL A 58 -7.49 -28.82 -2.14
CA VAL A 58 -8.29 -28.36 -1.00
C VAL A 58 -8.96 -27.03 -1.30
N PHE A 59 -8.24 -26.09 -1.92
CA PHE A 59 -8.82 -24.81 -2.32
C PHE A 59 -9.74 -24.97 -3.53
N ARG A 60 -9.35 -25.73 -4.57
CA ARG A 60 -10.21 -25.97 -5.74
C ARG A 60 -11.56 -26.60 -5.40
N ALA A 61 -11.59 -27.50 -4.41
CA ALA A 61 -12.83 -28.12 -3.95
C ALA A 61 -13.86 -27.12 -3.40
N VAL A 62 -13.42 -25.95 -2.94
CA VAL A 62 -14.29 -24.91 -2.35
C VAL A 62 -14.39 -23.63 -3.19
N THR A 63 -13.41 -23.33 -4.03
CA THR A 63 -13.35 -22.07 -4.79
C THR A 63 -13.74 -22.19 -6.26
N GLY A 64 -13.66 -23.39 -6.85
CA GLY A 64 -13.75 -23.56 -8.31
C GLY A 64 -12.53 -23.00 -9.04
N GLU A 65 -12.72 -22.61 -10.30
CA GLU A 65 -11.65 -22.05 -11.13
C GLU A 65 -11.27 -20.60 -10.73
N PRO A 66 -9.98 -20.22 -10.82
CA PRO A 66 -9.56 -18.83 -10.60
C PRO A 66 -10.20 -17.86 -11.59
N THR A 67 -10.56 -16.67 -11.13
CA THR A 67 -11.07 -15.57 -11.97
C THR A 67 -9.96 -14.67 -12.54
N LEU A 68 -8.73 -14.86 -12.07
CA LEU A 68 -7.56 -14.10 -12.50
C LEU A 68 -6.70 -14.91 -13.49
N PRO A 69 -5.83 -14.24 -14.27
CA PRO A 69 -4.90 -14.90 -15.19
C PRO A 69 -4.01 -15.94 -14.50
N SER A 70 -3.42 -16.83 -15.31
CA SER A 70 -2.42 -17.80 -14.84
C SER A 70 -1.28 -17.11 -14.08
N ALA A 71 -0.76 -17.79 -13.05
CA ALA A 71 0.39 -17.34 -12.27
C ALA A 71 1.69 -17.15 -13.09
N THR A 72 1.71 -17.61 -14.36
CA THR A 72 2.88 -17.58 -15.25
C THR A 72 2.91 -16.38 -16.20
N ASP A 73 1.88 -15.54 -16.26
CA ASP A 73 1.81 -14.40 -17.17
C ASP A 73 1.97 -13.07 -16.42
N ASP A 74 3.23 -12.67 -16.21
CA ASP A 74 3.57 -11.45 -15.48
C ASP A 74 2.96 -10.19 -16.07
N SER A 75 2.87 -10.10 -17.40
CA SER A 75 2.30 -8.93 -18.07
C SER A 75 0.82 -8.77 -17.72
N LEU A 76 0.07 -9.88 -17.69
CA LEU A 76 -1.33 -9.86 -17.29
C LEU A 76 -1.49 -9.63 -15.78
N LEU A 77 -0.63 -10.21 -14.95
CA LEU A 77 -0.67 -10.02 -13.50
C LEU A 77 -0.35 -8.57 -13.11
N GLU A 78 0.62 -7.93 -13.75
CA GLU A 78 0.93 -6.52 -13.52
C GLU A 78 -0.24 -5.61 -13.92
N LYS A 79 -0.90 -5.90 -15.05
CA LYS A 79 -2.13 -5.19 -15.47
C LYS A 79 -3.24 -5.38 -14.44
N ALA A 80 -3.41 -6.60 -13.92
CA ALA A 80 -4.39 -6.89 -12.89
C ALA A 80 -4.08 -6.11 -11.59
N ILE A 81 -2.82 -6.06 -11.15
CA ILE A 81 -2.40 -5.26 -9.99
C ILE A 81 -2.76 -3.79 -10.21
N ARG A 82 -2.40 -3.20 -11.35
CA ARG A 82 -2.69 -1.79 -11.63
C ARG A 82 -4.19 -1.48 -11.72
N ALA A 83 -5.00 -2.41 -12.21
CA ALA A 83 -6.43 -2.23 -12.37
C ALA A 83 -7.25 -2.50 -11.10
N LEU A 84 -6.76 -3.40 -10.23
CA LEU A 84 -7.52 -3.92 -9.09
C LEU A 84 -6.98 -3.49 -7.72
N ALA A 85 -5.76 -2.93 -7.66
CA ALA A 85 -5.19 -2.49 -6.40
C ALA A 85 -6.03 -1.39 -5.76
N ILE A 86 -6.28 -1.56 -4.47
CA ILE A 86 -6.98 -0.61 -3.61
C ILE A 86 -6.17 -0.36 -2.36
N SER A 87 -6.43 0.77 -1.70
CA SER A 87 -5.98 0.95 -0.33
C SER A 87 -6.83 0.12 0.63
N ILE A 88 -6.20 -0.43 1.66
CA ILE A 88 -6.90 -0.99 2.82
C ILE A 88 -7.04 0.03 3.97
N ASN A 89 -6.85 1.32 3.69
CA ASN A 89 -7.14 2.44 4.59
C ASN A 89 -6.27 2.53 5.86
N HIS A 90 -4.96 2.28 5.74
CA HIS A 90 -3.99 2.45 6.84
C HIS A 90 -2.91 3.52 6.53
N PRO A 91 -3.27 4.79 6.22
CA PRO A 91 -2.27 5.84 6.03
C PRO A 91 -1.57 6.16 7.36
N ALA A 92 -0.25 6.28 7.34
CA ALA A 92 0.56 6.60 8.51
C ALA A 92 1.84 7.35 8.12
N GLY A 93 2.47 8.01 9.10
CA GLY A 93 3.82 8.56 8.97
C GLY A 93 3.94 10.00 8.45
N ALA A 94 2.82 10.70 8.20
CA ALA A 94 2.84 12.10 7.76
C ALA A 94 3.53 13.05 8.78
N CYS A 95 3.40 12.75 10.08
CA CYS A 95 4.13 13.41 11.17
C CYS A 95 5.03 12.40 11.88
N ARG A 96 6.15 12.03 11.24
CA ARG A 96 7.03 10.98 11.75
C ARG A 96 7.71 11.39 13.07
N ALA A 97 7.73 10.51 14.05
CA ALA A 97 8.52 10.66 15.27
C ALA A 97 10.01 10.33 15.02
N GLY A 98 10.93 11.05 15.66
CA GLY A 98 12.36 10.77 15.57
C GLY A 98 13.25 11.92 16.02
N VAL A 99 14.55 11.77 15.76
CA VAL A 99 15.60 12.75 16.09
C VAL A 99 16.25 13.36 14.83
N GLY A 100 15.85 12.90 13.64
CA GLY A 100 16.41 13.37 12.36
C GLY A 100 15.70 14.61 11.81
N ASN A 101 16.34 15.30 10.86
CA ASN A 101 15.81 16.52 10.23
C ASN A 101 14.46 16.33 9.52
N ASP A 102 14.12 15.10 9.18
CA ASP A 102 12.88 14.68 8.54
C ASP A 102 11.86 14.10 9.54
N SER A 103 12.06 14.30 10.85
CA SER A 103 11.06 14.04 11.89
C SER A 103 10.28 15.32 12.23
N VAL A 104 8.99 15.16 12.51
CA VAL A 104 8.08 16.24 12.91
C VAL A 104 7.96 16.34 14.43
N VAL A 105 7.98 15.19 15.11
CA VAL A 105 7.92 15.11 16.57
C VAL A 105 9.12 14.36 17.15
N ASP A 106 9.48 14.67 18.39
CA ASP A 106 10.51 13.94 19.14
C ASP A 106 10.01 12.53 19.59
N PRO A 107 10.88 11.67 20.17
CA PRO A 107 10.45 10.39 20.73
C PRO A 107 9.45 10.47 21.88
N GLY A 108 9.26 11.66 22.47
CA GLY A 108 8.23 11.99 23.46
C GLY A 108 6.97 12.60 22.85
N LEU A 109 6.83 12.59 21.52
CA LEU A 109 5.71 13.10 20.74
C LEU A 109 5.52 14.63 20.78
N ARG A 110 6.54 15.40 21.15
CA ARG A 110 6.50 16.87 21.13
C ARG A 110 6.88 17.38 19.75
N VAL A 111 6.18 18.41 19.27
CA VAL A 111 6.52 19.05 17.99
C VAL A 111 7.84 19.81 18.10
N HIS A 112 8.77 19.53 17.18
CA HIS A 112 10.06 20.21 17.16
C HIS A 112 9.90 21.73 16.95
N GLY A 113 10.58 22.54 17.77
CA GLY A 113 10.54 24.00 17.69
C GLY A 113 9.27 24.66 18.26
N MET A 114 8.35 23.89 18.84
CA MET A 114 7.12 24.39 19.48
C MET A 114 7.07 24.00 20.95
N THR A 115 6.36 24.78 21.76
CA THR A 115 6.13 24.49 23.18
C THR A 115 4.63 24.33 23.42
N GLY A 116 4.23 23.24 24.08
CA GLY A 116 2.82 22.96 24.41
C GLY A 116 1.99 22.30 23.30
N LEU A 117 2.65 21.74 22.28
CA LEU A 117 2.04 20.95 21.20
C LEU A 117 2.74 19.60 21.03
#